data_AF-A0A7K3ZRV8-F1
#
_entry.id   AF-A0A7K3ZRV8-F1
#
_cell.length_a   1.000
_cell.length_b   1.000
_cell.length_c   1.000
_cell.angle_alpha   90.00
_cell.angle_beta   90.00
_cell.angle_gamma   90.00
#
_symmetry.space_group_name_H-M   'P 1'
#
loop_
_entity.id
_entity.type
_entity.pdbx_description
1 polymer ?
#
loop_
_entity_poly.entity_id
_entity_poly.type
_entity_poly.pdbx_seq_one_letter_code
_entity_poly.pdbx_strand_id
1 'polypeptide(L)'
;MVALFALVAPALVLIIAVLLGVLFSFAPVKTRTRKPIPVSAFGAIFGVVALLVVFMFNNLLNGTVYSIGLFASFAGVFSSINIPMIMYNSSLVAAIVLIATVEVGLASGFGAAFAIQGRKEKAPAQQTAVSEEQPTEIGKISSQVKPSIASAIASLDDDNTASREEGLLRDEQSMMELFLYGKVTQITPTVNPEKPEGYFYEGIPQLDWDTKHSTHVLEALVRKGYLNSELVDKLIICQTCSSGNVRIVKSCPECGSLRLHKEGLIEHFSCGAVERQSMFESRNCDLVCPKCKAKLQLIGSDYRILPPAYKCMGCNTLHSEPKLLIKCIDCTSTAELDDEPEILLYKYTANPQMPTRELQRIKPIDNVTQYFKNLGYTIVAPAFVSGKSGTQHLFDMLILGRVGWIETQQHEVNSASQRSSNGNTAVEVLISGKAINVGEVTRIYGKISDIDTDFILFAVPGLTANARNYAKAYGLKVSEGRNIEEALANSKIPKIGDGAKSVGVLPQSANPLSIPPDPED
;
A
#
# COMPACT_ATOMS: atom_id res chain seq x y z
N MET A 1 9.28 46.30 2.58
CA MET A 1 8.07 45.78 3.26
C MET A 1 7.63 44.40 2.76
N VAL A 2 7.48 44.17 1.44
CA VAL A 2 7.06 42.85 0.91
C VAL A 2 8.03 41.71 1.26
N ALA A 3 9.35 41.94 1.19
CA ALA A 3 10.36 40.95 1.61
C ALA A 3 10.35 40.68 3.12
N LEU A 4 9.97 41.66 3.95
CA LEU A 4 9.85 41.49 5.40
C LEU A 4 8.62 40.64 5.74
N PHE A 5 7.51 40.82 5.01
CA PHE A 5 6.29 40.03 5.19
C PHE A 5 6.46 38.57 4.75
N ALA A 6 7.23 38.31 3.68
CA ALA A 6 7.52 36.95 3.22
C ALA A 6 8.37 36.13 4.21
N LEU A 7 9.19 36.81 5.02
CA LEU A 7 10.01 36.18 6.06
C LEU A 7 9.24 35.96 7.37
N VAL A 8 8.30 36.84 7.72
CA VAL A 8 7.59 36.81 9.00
C VAL A 8 6.34 35.91 8.95
N ALA A 9 5.67 35.79 7.80
CA ALA A 9 4.43 35.00 7.69
C ALA A 9 4.60 33.49 8.00
N PRO A 10 5.65 32.79 7.54
CA PRO A 10 5.84 31.37 7.88
C PRO A 10 6.12 31.16 9.37
N ALA A 11 6.89 32.07 9.98
CA ALA A 11 7.18 32.04 11.40
C ALA A 11 5.91 32.26 12.24
N LEU A 12 5.04 33.18 11.82
CA LEU A 12 3.78 33.46 12.51
C LEU A 12 2.81 32.27 12.46
N VAL A 13 2.71 31.59 11.31
CA VAL A 13 1.89 30.37 11.15
C VAL A 13 2.41 29.25 12.04
N LEU A 14 3.73 29.08 12.13
CA LEU A 14 4.35 28.06 12.97
C LEU A 14 4.14 28.36 14.47
N ILE A 15 4.20 29.62 14.88
CA ILE A 15 3.89 30.06 16.24
C ILE A 15 2.42 29.79 16.58
N ILE A 16 1.48 30.09 15.67
CA ILE A 16 0.05 29.83 15.87
C ILE A 16 -0.24 28.31 15.96
N ALA A 17 0.41 27.50 15.12
CA ALA A 17 0.27 26.04 15.16
C ALA A 17 0.80 25.44 16.47
N VAL A 18 1.94 25.94 16.98
CA VAL A 18 2.48 25.53 18.27
C VAL A 18 1.58 25.98 19.42
N LEU A 19 1.07 27.21 19.40
CA LEU A 19 0.13 27.71 20.41
C LEU A 19 -1.17 26.89 20.45
N LEU A 20 -1.71 26.51 19.29
CA LEU A 20 -2.87 25.61 19.21
C LEU A 20 -2.52 24.21 19.73
N GLY A 21 -1.38 23.63 19.34
CA GLY A 21 -0.94 22.32 19.83
C GLY A 21 -0.74 22.28 21.35
N VAL A 22 -0.24 23.36 21.95
CA VAL A 22 -0.09 23.52 23.41
C VAL A 22 -1.46 23.68 24.08
N LEU A 23 -2.37 24.47 23.52
CA LEU A 23 -3.75 24.60 24.02
C LEU A 23 -4.51 23.25 24.01
N PHE A 24 -4.23 22.38 23.02
CA PHE A 24 -4.82 21.05 22.94
C PHE A 24 -4.10 19.99 23.80
N SER A 25 -2.80 20.15 24.08
CA SER A 25 -2.03 19.18 24.89
C SER A 25 -2.22 19.34 26.41
N PHE A 26 -2.75 20.48 26.88
CA PHE A 26 -2.97 20.76 28.30
C PHE A 26 -4.44 20.72 28.74
N ALA A 27 -5.30 19.94 28.08
CA ALA A 27 -6.61 19.59 28.62
C ALA A 27 -6.54 18.26 29.39
N PRO A 28 -6.28 18.25 30.71
CA PRO A 28 -6.34 17.02 31.48
C PRO A 28 -7.78 16.50 31.48
N VAL A 29 -7.98 15.32 30.88
CA VAL A 29 -9.20 14.52 31.04
C VAL A 29 -9.29 14.11 32.51
N LYS A 30 -9.96 14.94 33.32
CA LYS A 30 -10.52 14.53 34.60
C LYS A 30 -12.03 14.75 34.58
N THR A 31 -12.70 13.63 34.77
CA THR A 31 -14.14 13.43 34.95
C THR A 31 -14.82 14.51 35.78
N ARG A 32 -15.60 15.40 35.15
CA ARG A 32 -16.84 15.93 35.75
C ARG A 32 -17.73 16.60 34.70
N THR A 33 -19.02 16.32 34.83
CA THR A 33 -20.16 16.79 34.04
C THR A 33 -20.12 18.30 33.72
N ARG A 34 -19.83 18.65 32.47
CA ARG A 34 -20.22 19.94 31.88
C ARG A 34 -20.87 19.70 30.53
N LYS A 35 -21.99 20.41 30.29
CA LYS A 35 -22.80 20.33 29.07
C LYS A 35 -21.93 20.59 27.83
N PRO A 36 -22.11 19.85 26.72
CA PRO A 36 -21.34 20.07 25.51
C PRO A 36 -21.63 21.47 24.95
N ILE A 37 -20.57 22.19 24.60
CA ILE A 37 -20.65 23.44 23.83
C ILE A 37 -21.14 23.05 22.42
N PRO A 38 -22.17 23.71 21.87
CA PRO A 38 -22.71 23.32 20.57
C PRO A 38 -21.69 23.56 19.45
N VAL A 39 -21.56 22.56 18.58
CA VAL A 39 -20.66 22.50 17.40
C VAL A 39 -20.83 23.69 16.46
N SER A 40 -21.95 24.43 16.55
CA SER A 40 -22.21 25.65 15.80
C SER A 40 -21.25 26.82 16.11
N ALA A 41 -20.65 26.87 17.31
CA ALA A 41 -19.68 27.92 17.65
C ALA A 41 -18.34 27.74 16.92
N PHE A 42 -17.96 26.50 16.60
CA PHE A 42 -16.70 26.19 15.91
C PHE A 42 -16.77 26.49 14.41
N GLY A 43 -17.93 26.25 13.78
CA GLY A 43 -18.14 26.61 12.37
C GLY A 43 -18.07 28.12 12.11
N ALA A 44 -18.53 28.94 13.05
CA ALA A 44 -18.49 30.40 12.93
C ALA A 44 -17.06 30.94 12.96
N ILE A 45 -16.21 30.43 13.86
CA ILE A 45 -14.81 30.87 13.97
C ILE A 45 -14.02 30.47 12.72
N PHE A 46 -14.22 29.24 12.23
CA PHE A 46 -13.54 28.77 11.02
C PHE A 46 -13.98 29.54 9.77
N GLY A 47 -15.28 29.87 9.67
CA GLY A 47 -15.81 30.69 8.59
C GLY A 47 -15.24 32.11 8.58
N VAL A 48 -15.08 32.74 9.76
CA VAL A 48 -14.50 34.09 9.87
C VAL A 48 -13.01 34.09 9.51
N VAL A 49 -12.24 33.08 9.93
CA VAL A 49 -10.83 32.96 9.58
C VAL A 49 -10.65 32.71 8.08
N ALA A 50 -11.46 31.84 7.47
CA ALA A 50 -11.43 31.60 6.04
C ALA A 50 -11.78 32.87 5.23
N LEU A 51 -12.79 33.63 5.65
CA LEU A 51 -13.15 34.90 5.02
C LEU A 51 -12.04 35.95 5.14
N LEU A 52 -11.34 36.02 6.28
CA LEU A 52 -10.20 36.91 6.46
C LEU A 52 -9.02 36.53 5.57
N VAL A 53 -8.73 35.23 5.43
CA VAL A 53 -7.66 34.74 4.54
C VAL A 53 -7.99 35.05 3.07
N VAL A 54 -9.24 34.83 2.63
CA VAL A 54 -9.69 35.18 1.28
C VAL A 54 -9.66 36.69 1.05
N PHE A 55 -10.08 37.50 2.02
CA PHE A 55 -10.04 38.95 1.93
C PHE A 55 -8.61 39.49 1.83
N MET A 56 -7.67 38.94 2.62
CA MET A 56 -6.25 39.32 2.54
C MET A 56 -5.64 38.91 1.20
N PHE A 57 -5.99 37.73 0.65
CA PHE A 57 -5.51 37.29 -0.67
C PHE A 57 -6.08 38.12 -1.82
N ASN A 58 -7.37 38.49 -1.78
CA ASN A 58 -7.97 39.35 -2.80
C ASN A 58 -7.37 40.76 -2.82
N ASN A 59 -7.07 41.33 -1.65
CA ASN A 59 -6.36 42.61 -1.57
C ASN A 59 -4.90 42.52 -2.04
N LEU A 60 -4.24 41.38 -1.84
CA LEU A 60 -2.89 41.14 -2.34
C LEU A 60 -2.85 41.06 -3.87
N LEU A 61 -3.78 40.31 -4.48
CA LEU A 61 -3.89 40.19 -5.94
C LEU A 61 -4.32 41.52 -6.59
N ASN A 62 -5.30 42.22 -6.03
CA ASN A 62 -5.72 43.52 -6.54
C ASN A 62 -4.62 44.60 -6.39
N GLY A 63 -3.82 44.55 -5.32
CA GLY A 63 -2.65 45.42 -5.15
C GLY A 63 -1.55 45.21 -6.19
N THR A 64 -1.38 43.97 -6.67
CA THR A 64 -0.41 43.63 -7.74
C THR A 64 -0.88 44.03 -9.14
N VAL A 65 -2.19 44.08 -9.41
CA VAL A 65 -2.73 44.50 -10.72
C VAL A 65 -2.63 46.02 -10.91
N TYR A 66 -2.70 46.81 -9.84
CA TYR A 66 -2.56 48.28 -9.92
C TYR A 66 -1.10 48.79 -10.03
N SER A 67 -0.10 47.93 -9.87
CA SER A 67 1.32 48.31 -9.94
C SER A 67 2.07 47.78 -11.17
N ILE A 68 1.39 47.07 -12.08
CA ILE A 68 1.97 46.58 -13.36
C ILE A 68 1.62 47.52 -14.54
N GLY A 69 0.76 48.52 -14.34
CA GLY A 69 0.34 49.49 -15.36
C GLY A 69 1.26 50.70 -15.59
N LEU A 70 2.48 50.75 -15.03
CA LEU A 70 3.32 51.95 -15.08
C LEU A 70 4.79 51.76 -15.54
N PHE A 71 5.14 50.64 -16.16
CA PHE A 71 6.49 50.40 -16.70
C PHE A 71 6.48 49.97 -18.17
N ALA A 72 5.76 50.71 -19.01
CA ALA A 72 5.89 50.66 -20.48
C ALA A 72 6.55 51.94 -20.99
N SER A 73 7.82 52.15 -20.65
CA SER A 73 8.73 53.12 -21.29
C SER A 73 10.11 52.96 -20.64
N PHE A 74 10.95 52.06 -21.15
CA PHE A 74 12.42 52.17 -21.16
C PHE A 74 12.96 50.90 -21.84
N ALA A 75 12.93 50.92 -23.17
CA ALA A 75 13.74 50.03 -23.98
C ALA A 75 15.15 50.61 -24.04
N GLY A 76 16.13 49.88 -23.50
CA GLY A 76 17.54 50.20 -23.65
C GLY A 76 18.32 50.02 -22.36
N VAL A 77 19.34 49.16 -22.43
CA VAL A 77 20.34 48.86 -21.39
C VAL A 77 19.87 47.86 -20.34
N PHE A 78 20.04 46.57 -20.63
CA PHE A 78 20.68 45.57 -19.77
C PHE A 78 20.62 44.22 -20.52
N SER A 79 21.52 44.05 -21.48
CA SER A 79 22.08 42.74 -21.76
C SER A 79 22.92 42.34 -20.54
N SER A 80 22.77 41.09 -20.07
CA SER A 80 23.53 40.42 -19.00
C SER A 80 22.85 40.31 -17.62
N ILE A 81 21.65 39.69 -17.54
CA ILE A 81 21.27 38.89 -16.35
C ILE A 81 20.54 37.63 -16.81
N ASN A 82 21.13 36.48 -16.53
CA ASN A 82 20.52 35.17 -16.70
C ASN A 82 19.73 34.86 -15.42
N ILE A 83 18.40 34.98 -15.44
CA ILE A 83 17.55 34.66 -14.27
C ILE A 83 17.29 33.15 -14.28
N PRO A 84 17.67 32.40 -13.22
CA PRO A 84 17.49 30.95 -13.20
C PRO A 84 16.02 30.57 -13.00
N MET A 85 15.65 29.46 -13.65
CA MET A 85 14.39 28.75 -13.65
C MET A 85 14.03 28.15 -12.26
N ILE A 86 14.12 28.92 -11.18
CA ILE A 86 13.89 28.48 -9.79
C ILE A 86 12.64 29.14 -9.18
N MET A 87 12.23 30.31 -9.67
CA MET A 87 11.08 31.06 -9.12
C MET A 87 9.71 30.54 -9.59
N TYR A 88 9.66 29.74 -10.67
CA TYR A 88 8.39 29.19 -11.17
C TYR A 88 7.98 27.89 -10.44
N ASN A 89 8.95 27.14 -9.89
CA ASN A 89 8.70 25.86 -9.23
C ASN A 89 8.24 26.02 -7.77
N SER A 90 8.65 27.08 -7.08
CA SER A 90 8.26 27.32 -5.68
C SER A 90 6.78 27.70 -5.54
N SER A 91 6.21 28.41 -6.52
CA SER A 91 4.78 28.74 -6.56
C SER A 91 3.89 27.52 -6.85
N LEU A 92 4.36 26.62 -7.74
CA LEU A 92 3.65 25.39 -8.09
C LEU A 92 3.64 24.38 -6.91
N VAL A 93 4.80 24.21 -6.24
CA VAL A 93 4.90 23.33 -5.07
C VAL A 93 4.05 23.85 -3.90
N ALA A 94 4.03 25.17 -3.68
CA ALA A 94 3.16 25.77 -2.66
C ALA A 94 1.66 25.55 -2.97
N ALA A 95 1.24 25.65 -4.23
CA ALA A 95 -0.13 25.39 -4.64
C ALA A 95 -0.54 23.91 -4.49
N ILE A 96 0.35 22.97 -4.84
CA ILE A 96 0.10 21.53 -4.70
C ILE A 96 -0.02 21.12 -3.21
N VAL A 97 0.81 21.67 -2.34
CA VAL A 97 0.74 21.42 -0.89
C VAL A 97 -0.55 22.01 -0.28
N LEU A 98 -1.02 23.14 -0.79
CA LEU A 98 -2.29 23.76 -0.35
C LEU A 98 -3.52 22.96 -0.79
N ILE A 99 -3.52 22.39 -2.00
CA ILE A 99 -4.61 21.54 -2.48
C ILE A 99 -4.66 20.22 -1.68
N ALA A 100 -3.50 19.60 -1.43
CA ALA A 100 -3.42 18.36 -0.66
C ALA A 100 -3.88 18.52 0.79
N THR A 101 -3.63 19.67 1.43
CA THR A 101 -4.06 19.93 2.82
C THR A 101 -5.57 20.20 2.93
N VAL A 102 -6.20 20.75 1.88
CA VAL A 102 -7.66 20.95 1.82
C VAL A 102 -8.40 19.63 1.61
N GLU A 103 -7.88 18.72 0.77
CA GLU A 103 -8.49 17.39 0.56
C GLU A 103 -8.43 16.50 1.81
N VAL A 104 -7.31 16.52 2.54
CA VAL A 104 -7.16 15.76 3.81
C VAL A 104 -8.06 16.33 4.92
N GLY A 105 -8.31 17.65 4.91
CA GLY A 105 -9.25 18.30 5.82
C GLY A 105 -10.73 17.96 5.56
N LEU A 106 -11.11 17.75 4.29
CA LEU A 106 -12.49 17.37 3.93
C LEU A 106 -12.77 15.87 4.14
N ALA A 107 -11.78 15.00 3.93
CA ALA A 107 -11.92 13.56 4.16
C ALA A 107 -12.06 13.19 5.65
N SER A 108 -11.44 13.97 6.55
CA SER A 108 -11.51 13.74 8.01
C SER A 108 -12.82 14.25 8.66
N GLY A 109 -13.62 15.05 7.95
CA GLY A 109 -14.91 15.56 8.42
C GLY A 109 -16.11 14.63 8.19
N PHE A 110 -16.04 13.70 7.23
CA PHE A 110 -17.18 12.84 6.85
C PHE A 110 -17.25 11.50 7.60
N GLY A 111 -16.15 11.03 8.19
CA GLY A 111 -16.10 9.74 8.89
C GLY A 111 -16.78 9.70 10.28
N ALA A 112 -17.10 10.86 10.87
CA ALA A 112 -17.64 10.93 12.24
C ALA A 112 -19.18 11.00 12.31
N ALA A 113 -19.90 11.07 11.18
CA ALA A 113 -21.34 11.31 11.16
C ALA A 113 -22.23 10.04 11.03
N PHE A 114 -21.67 8.85 10.78
CA PHE A 114 -22.47 7.63 10.53
C PHE A 114 -22.39 6.53 11.60
N ALA A 115 -21.70 6.76 12.72
CA ALA A 115 -21.50 5.72 13.75
C ALA A 115 -22.43 5.80 14.98
N ILE A 116 -23.47 6.65 14.97
CA ILE A 116 -24.40 6.76 16.12
C ILE A 116 -25.86 6.75 15.63
N GLN A 117 -26.35 5.60 15.17
CA GLN A 117 -27.77 5.26 15.24
C GLN A 117 -27.98 3.75 15.00
N GLY A 118 -27.92 3.00 16.09
CA GLY A 118 -28.17 1.56 16.11
C GLY A 118 -28.56 1.09 17.50
N ARG A 119 -29.57 1.72 18.11
CA ARG A 119 -30.23 1.17 19.31
C ARG A 119 -31.54 0.51 18.92
N LYS A 120 -31.61 -0.77 19.29
CA LYS A 120 -32.76 -1.68 19.20
C LYS A 120 -34.02 -1.05 19.79
N GLU A 121 -35.08 -1.00 19.01
CA GLU A 121 -36.46 -1.01 19.51
C GLU A 121 -37.16 -2.26 18.96
N LYS A 122 -37.77 -3.02 19.87
CA LYS A 122 -38.71 -4.12 19.59
C LYS A 122 -40.12 -3.58 19.80
N ALA A 123 -41.01 -3.75 18.83
CA ALA A 123 -42.47 -3.86 18.99
C ALA A 123 -43.10 -4.40 17.68
N PRO A 124 -44.39 -4.80 17.62
CA PRO A 124 -44.81 -6.19 17.63
C PRO A 124 -45.54 -6.64 16.35
N ALA A 125 -45.87 -7.93 16.31
CA ALA A 125 -46.64 -8.60 15.27
C ALA A 125 -48.08 -8.06 15.12
N GLN A 126 -48.54 -7.94 13.87
CA GLN A 126 -49.97 -7.90 13.56
C GLN A 126 -50.27 -8.46 12.16
N GLN A 127 -51.22 -9.40 12.14
CA GLN A 127 -51.81 -10.07 10.97
C GLN A 127 -52.88 -9.19 10.33
N THR A 128 -53.06 -9.30 9.00
CA THR A 128 -54.33 -9.32 8.22
C THR A 128 -53.94 -9.35 6.73
N ALA A 129 -54.18 -10.43 5.99
CA ALA A 129 -55.44 -10.87 5.36
C ALA A 129 -55.74 -10.17 4.02
N VAL A 130 -55.64 -11.02 2.98
CA VAL A 130 -55.97 -11.00 1.54
C VAL A 130 -57.19 -10.17 1.10
N SER A 131 -57.08 -9.53 -0.08
CA SER A 131 -58.16 -9.41 -1.07
C SER A 131 -57.59 -9.34 -2.50
N GLU A 132 -58.09 -10.21 -3.36
CA GLU A 132 -57.75 -10.41 -4.78
C GLU A 132 -58.32 -9.30 -5.69
N GLU A 133 -57.53 -8.86 -6.67
CA GLU A 133 -58.00 -8.37 -7.98
C GLU A 133 -56.83 -8.43 -9.00
N GLN A 134 -57.08 -9.00 -10.19
CA GLN A 134 -56.19 -9.11 -11.36
C GLN A 134 -57.03 -8.80 -12.62
N PRO A 135 -56.48 -8.55 -13.83
CA PRO A 135 -55.09 -8.26 -14.20
C PRO A 135 -54.94 -7.10 -15.22
N THR A 136 -53.74 -6.50 -15.32
CA THR A 136 -53.31 -5.85 -16.58
C THR A 136 -51.85 -6.18 -16.89
N GLU A 137 -51.63 -6.63 -18.12
CA GLU A 137 -50.36 -7.01 -18.73
C GLU A 137 -49.32 -5.87 -18.66
N ILE A 138 -48.15 -6.18 -18.10
CA ILE A 138 -46.79 -5.82 -18.51
C ILE A 138 -45.88 -6.39 -17.40
N GLY A 139 -45.05 -7.40 -17.73
CA GLY A 139 -44.10 -7.96 -16.76
C GLY A 139 -43.92 -9.49 -16.80
N LYS A 140 -43.89 -10.09 -17.98
CA LYS A 140 -43.19 -11.37 -18.17
C LYS A 140 -41.96 -11.10 -19.01
N ILE A 141 -40.79 -11.14 -18.35
CA ILE A 141 -39.51 -11.74 -18.77
C ILE A 141 -38.50 -11.27 -17.72
N SER A 142 -38.39 -12.03 -16.63
CA SER A 142 -37.16 -12.11 -15.83
C SER A 142 -37.20 -13.44 -15.09
N SER A 143 -37.07 -14.51 -15.87
CA SER A 143 -36.61 -15.81 -15.40
C SER A 143 -35.49 -16.16 -16.37
N GLN A 144 -34.34 -16.56 -15.83
CA GLN A 144 -33.07 -16.87 -16.50
C GLN A 144 -32.01 -15.74 -16.43
N VAL A 145 -31.60 -15.40 -15.22
CA VAL A 145 -30.20 -15.13 -14.95
C VAL A 145 -29.69 -16.32 -14.13
N LYS A 146 -28.87 -17.17 -14.75
CA LYS A 146 -28.09 -18.19 -14.04
C LYS A 146 -26.99 -17.45 -13.25
N PRO A 147 -26.79 -17.71 -11.95
CA PRO A 147 -25.64 -17.16 -11.25
C PRO A 147 -24.38 -17.77 -11.86
N SER A 148 -23.51 -16.92 -12.42
CA SER A 148 -22.17 -17.31 -12.86
C SER A 148 -21.24 -17.31 -11.65
N ILE A 149 -20.45 -18.39 -11.56
CA ILE A 149 -19.16 -18.59 -10.86
C ILE A 149 -19.11 -18.32 -9.33
N ALA A 150 -19.80 -17.33 -8.78
CA ALA A 150 -20.00 -17.19 -7.33
C ALA A 150 -20.67 -18.44 -6.73
N SER A 151 -21.56 -19.09 -7.49
CA SER A 151 -22.18 -20.36 -7.10
C SER A 151 -21.30 -21.58 -7.37
N ALA A 152 -20.26 -21.48 -8.21
CA ALA A 152 -19.33 -22.58 -8.46
C ALA A 152 -18.23 -22.64 -7.39
N ILE A 153 -17.86 -21.48 -6.84
CA ILE A 153 -17.00 -21.39 -5.63
C ILE A 153 -17.81 -21.81 -4.40
N ALA A 154 -19.09 -21.44 -4.31
CA ALA A 154 -19.97 -21.88 -3.21
C ALA A 154 -20.40 -23.36 -3.30
N SER A 155 -20.27 -24.02 -4.46
CA SER A 155 -20.63 -25.44 -4.62
C SER A 155 -19.49 -26.43 -4.30
N LEU A 156 -18.35 -25.94 -3.81
CA LEU A 156 -17.33 -26.77 -3.17
C LEU A 156 -17.47 -26.79 -1.63
N ASP A 157 -18.50 -26.13 -1.09
CA ASP A 157 -18.76 -26.02 0.36
C ASP A 157 -19.82 -26.99 0.90
N ASP A 158 -20.22 -28.02 0.12
CA ASP A 158 -21.10 -29.08 0.60
C ASP A 158 -20.30 -30.36 0.92
N ASP A 159 -19.42 -30.27 1.92
CA ASP A 159 -19.17 -31.40 2.80
C ASP A 159 -19.14 -30.93 4.25
N ASN A 160 -20.27 -31.18 4.91
CA ASN A 160 -20.61 -30.79 6.26
C ASN A 160 -19.83 -31.63 7.28
N THR A 161 -18.51 -31.40 7.35
CA THR A 161 -17.62 -31.80 8.45
C THR A 161 -16.75 -30.62 8.84
N ALA A 162 -17.37 -29.53 9.30
CA ALA A 162 -16.71 -28.49 10.06
C ALA A 162 -16.39 -28.98 11.49
N SER A 163 -15.66 -30.10 11.60
CA SER A 163 -14.69 -30.21 12.67
C SER A 163 -13.62 -29.18 12.36
N ARG A 164 -13.42 -28.20 13.25
CA ARG A 164 -12.22 -27.36 13.23
C ARG A 164 -11.01 -28.30 13.16
N GLU A 165 -10.42 -28.46 11.98
CA GLU A 165 -9.12 -29.10 11.86
C GLU A 165 -8.13 -28.19 12.59
N GLU A 166 -7.90 -28.50 13.86
CA GLU A 166 -6.89 -27.85 14.66
C GLU A 166 -5.52 -28.26 14.10
N GLY A 167 -5.00 -27.47 13.17
CA GLY A 167 -3.63 -27.63 12.67
C GLY A 167 -3.42 -27.16 11.24
N LEU A 168 -2.13 -27.12 10.87
CA LEU A 168 -1.70 -26.97 9.48
C LEU A 168 -1.61 -28.35 8.82
N LEU A 169 -2.17 -28.47 7.61
CA LEU A 169 -1.98 -29.64 6.74
C LEU A 169 -0.52 -29.72 6.27
N ARG A 170 -0.10 -30.87 5.73
CA ARG A 170 1.30 -31.08 5.29
C ARG A 170 1.79 -30.01 4.31
N ASP A 171 0.97 -29.65 3.34
CA ASP A 171 1.34 -28.66 2.32
C ASP A 171 1.35 -27.25 2.93
N GLU A 172 0.38 -26.92 3.78
CA GLU A 172 0.36 -25.66 4.53
C GLU A 172 1.59 -25.52 5.44
N GLN A 173 2.01 -26.60 6.12
CA GLN A 173 3.25 -26.64 6.90
C GLN A 173 4.46 -26.38 6.00
N SER A 174 4.55 -27.08 4.86
CA SER A 174 5.64 -26.92 3.89
C SER A 174 5.75 -25.49 3.37
N MET A 175 4.61 -24.84 3.10
CA MET A 175 4.55 -23.44 2.68
C MET A 175 4.96 -22.51 3.84
N MET A 176 4.47 -22.77 5.05
CA MET A 176 4.78 -21.95 6.23
C MET A 176 6.26 -22.02 6.60
N GLU A 177 6.89 -23.20 6.48
CA GLU A 177 8.33 -23.39 6.63
C GLU A 177 9.15 -22.41 5.78
N LEU A 178 8.68 -22.07 4.57
CA LEU A 178 9.39 -21.13 3.72
C LEU A 178 9.51 -19.75 4.40
N PHE A 179 8.44 -19.26 5.00
CA PHE A 179 8.46 -17.98 5.70
C PHE A 179 9.22 -18.07 7.03
N LEU A 180 8.99 -19.13 7.82
CA LEU A 180 9.59 -19.29 9.16
C LEU A 180 11.09 -19.56 9.12
N TYR A 181 11.58 -20.26 8.11
CA TYR A 181 13.02 -20.44 7.89
C TYR A 181 13.64 -19.30 7.09
N GLY A 182 12.90 -18.21 6.88
CA GLY A 182 13.38 -17.04 6.17
C GLY A 182 13.72 -17.31 4.70
N LYS A 183 13.34 -18.46 4.14
CA LYS A 183 13.51 -18.81 2.72
C LYS A 183 12.69 -17.90 1.83
N VAL A 184 11.56 -17.39 2.33
CA VAL A 184 10.77 -16.30 1.74
C VAL A 184 10.44 -15.23 2.76
N THR A 185 10.19 -14.01 2.29
CA THR A 185 9.64 -12.89 3.07
C THR A 185 8.24 -12.55 2.58
N GLN A 186 8.04 -12.69 1.27
CA GLN A 186 6.76 -12.56 0.59
C GLN A 186 6.72 -13.56 -0.56
N ILE A 187 5.50 -13.90 -0.97
CA ILE A 187 5.20 -14.63 -2.20
C ILE A 187 4.36 -13.71 -3.07
N THR A 188 4.84 -13.43 -4.28
CA THR A 188 4.24 -12.44 -5.17
C THR A 188 3.81 -13.10 -6.48
N PRO A 189 2.60 -12.82 -6.99
CA PRO A 189 2.16 -13.33 -8.28
C PRO A 189 2.84 -12.54 -9.41
N THR A 190 3.31 -13.24 -10.43
CA THR A 190 3.90 -12.67 -11.64
C THR A 190 3.13 -13.17 -12.85
N VAL A 191 2.55 -12.24 -13.62
CA VAL A 191 1.82 -12.54 -14.85
C VAL A 191 2.78 -13.12 -15.88
N ASN A 192 2.42 -14.28 -16.42
CA ASN A 192 3.14 -14.95 -17.49
C ASN A 192 2.14 -15.71 -18.39
N PRO A 193 1.86 -15.20 -19.60
CA PRO A 193 0.92 -15.82 -20.53
C PRO A 193 1.32 -17.23 -21.01
N GLU A 194 2.59 -17.64 -20.83
CA GLU A 194 3.05 -19.00 -21.17
C GLU A 194 2.63 -20.05 -20.12
N LYS A 195 2.20 -19.60 -18.93
CA LYS A 195 1.67 -20.50 -17.89
C LYS A 195 0.19 -20.78 -18.16
N PRO A 196 -0.30 -22.01 -17.88
CA PRO A 196 -1.72 -22.35 -18.11
C PRO A 196 -2.69 -21.40 -17.42
N GLU A 197 -2.40 -20.99 -16.19
CA GLU A 197 -3.22 -20.03 -15.44
C GLU A 197 -2.94 -18.55 -15.80
N GLY A 198 -1.95 -18.30 -16.66
CA GLY A 198 -1.51 -16.96 -17.05
C GLY A 198 -0.64 -16.23 -16.01
N TYR A 199 -0.30 -16.88 -14.90
CA TYR A 199 0.62 -16.37 -13.88
C TYR A 199 1.26 -17.52 -13.08
N PHE A 200 2.29 -17.17 -12.31
CA PHE A 200 2.91 -18.06 -11.33
C PHE A 200 3.32 -17.25 -10.09
N TYR A 201 3.73 -17.94 -9.03
CA TYR A 201 4.23 -17.29 -7.82
C TYR A 201 5.74 -17.27 -7.77
N GLU A 202 6.30 -16.08 -7.59
CA GLU A 202 7.68 -15.90 -7.19
C GLU A 202 7.84 -16.13 -5.69
N GLY A 203 8.97 -16.71 -5.30
CA GLY A 203 9.29 -17.03 -3.91
C GLY A 203 8.95 -18.46 -3.52
N ILE A 204 8.08 -19.17 -4.21
CA ILE A 204 7.87 -20.60 -3.97
C ILE A 204 9.05 -21.36 -4.62
N PRO A 205 10.01 -21.93 -3.86
CA PRO A 205 11.01 -22.83 -4.45
C PRO A 205 10.30 -24.04 -5.06
N GLN A 206 10.98 -24.85 -5.88
CA GLN A 206 10.42 -26.00 -6.64
C GLN A 206 9.80 -27.11 -5.76
N LEU A 207 8.80 -26.78 -4.96
CA LEU A 207 7.69 -27.63 -4.62
C LEU A 207 7.04 -27.94 -5.97
N ASP A 208 6.88 -29.21 -6.30
CA ASP A 208 6.34 -29.70 -7.58
C ASP A 208 4.84 -29.41 -7.67
N TRP A 209 4.48 -28.14 -7.47
CA TRP A 209 3.15 -27.61 -7.26
C TRP A 209 2.81 -26.71 -8.44
N ASP A 210 1.62 -26.90 -8.98
CA ASP A 210 1.08 -25.97 -9.97
C ASP A 210 0.58 -24.67 -9.29
N THR A 211 0.25 -23.68 -10.11
CA THR A 211 -0.24 -22.38 -9.63
C THR A 211 -1.54 -22.53 -8.84
N LYS A 212 -2.44 -23.44 -9.26
CA LYS A 212 -3.74 -23.65 -8.61
C LYS A 212 -3.60 -24.20 -7.19
N HIS A 213 -2.79 -25.25 -7.03
CA HIS A 213 -2.51 -25.86 -5.74
C HIS A 213 -1.80 -24.87 -4.82
N SER A 214 -0.81 -24.14 -5.34
CA SER A 214 -0.12 -23.07 -4.60
C SER A 214 -1.12 -22.01 -4.11
N THR A 215 -2.04 -21.57 -4.97
CA THR A 215 -3.10 -20.61 -4.62
C THR A 215 -3.97 -21.15 -3.50
N HIS A 216 -4.43 -22.39 -3.62
CA HIS A 216 -5.28 -23.03 -2.61
C HIS A 216 -4.62 -23.08 -1.22
N VAL A 217 -3.34 -23.46 -1.17
CA VAL A 217 -2.57 -23.52 0.09
C VAL A 217 -2.37 -22.12 0.68
N LEU A 218 -2.05 -21.11 -0.15
CA LEU A 218 -1.85 -19.73 0.30
C LEU A 218 -3.16 -19.14 0.87
N GLU A 219 -4.28 -19.34 0.17
CA GLU A 219 -5.58 -18.88 0.64
C GLU A 219 -6.04 -19.60 1.91
N ALA A 220 -5.75 -20.90 2.04
CA ALA A 220 -6.03 -21.65 3.27
C ALA A 220 -5.26 -21.08 4.46
N LEU A 221 -3.98 -20.75 4.28
CA LEU A 221 -3.16 -20.11 5.29
C LEU A 221 -3.65 -18.70 5.65
N VAL A 222 -4.18 -17.94 4.69
CA VAL A 222 -4.86 -16.65 4.96
C VAL A 222 -6.12 -16.86 5.79
N ARG A 223 -6.99 -17.81 5.41
CA ARG A 223 -8.22 -18.13 6.17
C ARG A 223 -7.91 -18.57 7.60
N LYS A 224 -6.81 -19.31 7.80
CA LYS A 224 -6.33 -19.75 9.12
C LYS A 224 -5.57 -18.66 9.89
N GLY A 225 -5.36 -17.48 9.30
CA GLY A 225 -4.72 -16.32 9.94
C GLY A 225 -3.19 -16.40 10.02
N TYR A 226 -2.53 -17.27 9.26
CA TYR A 226 -1.06 -17.38 9.22
C TYR A 226 -0.42 -16.42 8.24
N LEU A 227 -1.12 -16.11 7.14
CA LEU A 227 -0.66 -15.15 6.12
C LEU A 227 -1.65 -13.98 6.03
N ASN A 228 -1.12 -12.84 5.62
CA ASN A 228 -1.90 -11.71 5.12
C ASN A 228 -1.84 -11.71 3.59
N SER A 229 -2.92 -11.29 2.94
CA SER A 229 -3.00 -11.11 1.49
C SER A 229 -3.24 -9.63 1.14
N GLU A 230 -2.54 -9.15 0.11
CA GLU A 230 -2.71 -7.81 -0.45
C GLU A 230 -2.98 -7.93 -1.95
N LEU A 231 -4.06 -7.32 -2.44
CA LEU A 231 -4.38 -7.32 -3.87
C LEU A 231 -3.32 -6.53 -4.63
N VAL A 232 -2.68 -7.16 -5.62
CA VAL A 232 -1.62 -6.54 -6.43
C VAL A 232 -2.09 -6.30 -7.86
N ASP A 233 -2.82 -7.25 -8.44
CA ASP A 233 -3.23 -7.17 -9.83
C ASP A 233 -4.51 -7.97 -10.09
N LYS A 234 -5.04 -7.86 -11.30
CA LYS A 234 -6.16 -8.66 -11.80
C LYS A 234 -5.89 -9.17 -13.20
N LEU A 235 -6.31 -10.39 -13.48
CA LEU A 235 -6.12 -11.04 -14.77
C LEU A 235 -7.47 -11.47 -15.35
N ILE A 236 -7.72 -11.12 -16.61
CA ILE A 236 -8.86 -11.64 -17.36
C ILE A 236 -8.47 -13.04 -17.85
N ILE A 237 -9.30 -14.03 -17.59
CA ILE A 237 -9.08 -15.41 -18.02
C ILE A 237 -10.23 -15.87 -18.91
N CYS A 238 -9.94 -16.80 -19.81
CA CYS A 238 -10.93 -17.41 -20.67
C CYS A 238 -11.88 -18.32 -19.88
N GLN A 239 -13.18 -18.09 -19.92
CA GLN A 239 -14.19 -18.93 -19.27
C GLN A 239 -14.24 -20.36 -19.82
N THR A 240 -13.78 -20.59 -21.06
CA THR A 240 -13.83 -21.90 -21.72
C THR A 240 -12.69 -22.82 -21.29
N CYS A 241 -11.48 -22.29 -21.11
CA CYS A 241 -10.29 -23.10 -20.80
C CYS A 241 -9.47 -22.61 -19.60
N SER A 242 -9.90 -21.54 -18.94
CA SER A 242 -9.22 -20.85 -17.83
C SER A 242 -7.82 -20.30 -18.14
N SER A 243 -7.45 -20.19 -19.43
CA SER A 243 -6.19 -19.57 -19.84
C SER A 243 -6.21 -18.06 -19.66
N GLY A 244 -5.13 -17.51 -19.09
CA GLY A 244 -4.87 -16.07 -19.06
C GLY A 244 -4.25 -15.51 -20.35
N ASN A 245 -3.98 -16.35 -21.35
CA ASN A 245 -3.43 -15.96 -22.64
C ASN A 245 -4.54 -15.45 -23.58
N VAL A 246 -5.07 -14.28 -23.23
CA VAL A 246 -6.19 -13.64 -23.93
C VAL A 246 -5.78 -12.31 -24.56
N ARG A 247 -6.44 -11.95 -25.67
CA ARG A 247 -6.30 -10.62 -26.28
C ARG A 247 -7.63 -9.91 -26.35
N ILE A 248 -7.62 -8.61 -26.09
CA ILE A 248 -8.78 -7.73 -26.27
C ILE A 248 -8.79 -7.24 -27.73
N VAL A 249 -9.94 -7.35 -28.37
CA VAL A 249 -10.17 -6.95 -29.77
C VAL A 249 -11.40 -6.06 -29.84
N LYS A 250 -11.33 -4.99 -30.64
CA LYS A 250 -12.46 -4.10 -30.92
C LYS A 250 -13.24 -4.58 -32.14
N SER A 251 -14.56 -4.64 -32.04
CA SER A 251 -15.45 -5.00 -33.14
C SER A 251 -16.61 -4.02 -33.30
N CYS A 252 -17.22 -4.00 -34.49
CA CYS A 252 -18.41 -3.20 -34.76
C CYS A 252 -19.60 -3.75 -33.96
N PRO A 253 -20.29 -2.92 -33.16
CA PRO A 253 -21.49 -3.34 -32.45
C PRO A 253 -22.60 -3.85 -33.37
N GLU A 254 -22.73 -3.28 -34.58
CA GLU A 254 -23.81 -3.60 -35.51
C GLU A 254 -23.59 -4.92 -36.28
N CYS A 255 -22.38 -5.15 -36.81
CA CYS A 255 -22.12 -6.27 -37.71
C CYS A 255 -20.98 -7.20 -37.26
N GLY A 256 -20.35 -6.94 -36.12
CA GLY A 256 -19.23 -7.73 -35.59
C GLY A 256 -17.90 -7.58 -36.36
N SER A 257 -17.85 -6.77 -37.42
CA SER A 257 -16.63 -6.58 -38.21
C SER A 257 -15.49 -5.96 -37.40
N LEU A 258 -14.28 -6.50 -37.55
CA LEU A 258 -13.06 -5.94 -36.96
C LEU A 258 -12.49 -4.75 -37.75
N ARG A 259 -13.05 -4.44 -38.92
CA ARG A 259 -12.60 -3.35 -39.80
C ARG A 259 -13.14 -2.02 -39.33
N LEU A 260 -12.60 -1.54 -38.21
CA LEU A 260 -12.95 -0.25 -37.62
C LEU A 260 -11.90 0.80 -37.96
N HIS A 261 -12.38 1.97 -38.39
CA HIS A 261 -11.56 3.16 -38.58
C HIS A 261 -11.89 4.17 -37.48
N LYS A 262 -10.87 4.64 -36.77
CA LYS A 262 -11.02 5.64 -35.71
C LYS A 262 -11.07 7.03 -36.34
N GLU A 263 -12.16 7.76 -36.15
CA GLU A 263 -12.36 9.12 -36.68
C GLU A 263 -12.43 10.13 -35.51
N GLY A 264 -11.61 11.17 -35.56
CA GLY A 264 -11.71 12.29 -34.63
C GLY A 264 -13.03 13.04 -34.81
N LEU A 265 -13.58 13.57 -33.73
CA LEU A 265 -14.80 14.36 -33.73
C LEU A 265 -14.52 15.76 -33.18
N ILE A 266 -15.10 16.76 -33.83
CA ILE A 266 -15.04 18.16 -33.39
C ILE A 266 -16.45 18.66 -33.14
N GLU A 267 -16.62 19.35 -32.02
CA GLU A 267 -17.82 20.14 -31.72
C GLU A 267 -17.49 21.63 -31.80
N HIS A 268 -18.20 22.35 -32.65
CA HIS A 268 -18.17 23.81 -32.67
C HIS A 268 -19.24 24.39 -31.74
N PHE A 269 -18.82 25.15 -30.73
CA PHE A 269 -19.70 25.64 -29.67
C PHE A 269 -20.77 26.61 -30.20
N SER A 270 -20.36 27.57 -31.05
CA SER A 270 -21.26 28.67 -31.45
C SER A 270 -22.49 28.22 -32.23
N CYS A 271 -22.42 27.11 -32.97
CA CYS A 271 -23.56 26.60 -33.76
C CYS A 271 -23.96 25.15 -33.45
N GLY A 272 -23.31 24.54 -32.46
CA GLY A 272 -23.56 23.16 -32.02
C GLY A 272 -23.30 22.09 -33.09
N ALA A 273 -22.43 22.36 -34.06
CA ALA A 273 -22.08 21.37 -35.08
C ALA A 273 -21.14 20.32 -34.47
N VAL A 274 -21.56 19.05 -34.47
CA VAL A 274 -20.71 17.91 -34.08
C VAL A 274 -20.50 17.06 -35.32
N GLU A 275 -19.27 17.03 -35.80
CA GLU A 275 -18.93 16.28 -37.02
C GLU A 275 -17.51 15.71 -36.98
N ARG A 276 -17.21 14.85 -37.94
CA ARG A 276 -15.86 14.30 -38.14
C ARG A 276 -14.85 15.41 -38.37
N GLN A 277 -13.68 15.29 -37.75
CA GLN A 277 -12.61 16.29 -37.85
C GLN A 277 -12.25 16.61 -39.31
N SER A 278 -12.22 15.60 -40.19
CA SER A 278 -11.96 15.79 -41.63
C SER A 278 -13.01 16.67 -42.34
N MET A 279 -14.21 16.83 -41.80
CA MET A 279 -15.24 17.75 -42.32
C MET A 279 -14.99 19.20 -41.89
N PHE A 280 -14.17 19.42 -40.85
CA PHE A 280 -13.73 20.74 -40.43
C PHE A 280 -12.43 21.16 -41.12
N GLU A 281 -11.61 20.22 -41.57
CA GLU A 281 -10.33 20.52 -42.22
C GLU A 281 -10.54 21.07 -43.64
N SER A 282 -10.04 22.27 -43.88
CA SER A 282 -9.97 22.88 -45.22
C SER A 282 -8.69 22.48 -45.96
N ARG A 283 -8.60 22.78 -47.26
CA ARG A 283 -7.40 22.53 -48.08
C ARG A 283 -6.14 23.24 -47.58
N ASN A 284 -6.30 24.31 -46.82
CA ASN A 284 -5.19 25.12 -46.30
C ASN A 284 -4.81 24.72 -44.87
N CYS A 285 -5.25 23.55 -44.38
CA CYS A 285 -5.08 23.09 -43.00
C CYS A 285 -5.76 23.97 -41.93
N ASP A 286 -6.63 24.91 -42.34
CA ASP A 286 -7.49 25.65 -41.40
C ASP A 286 -8.69 24.79 -40.99
N LEU A 287 -9.15 24.93 -39.75
CA LEU A 287 -10.42 24.36 -39.28
C LEU A 287 -11.57 25.33 -39.56
N VAL A 288 -12.60 24.88 -40.26
CA VAL A 288 -13.77 25.65 -40.67
C VAL A 288 -15.02 24.83 -40.42
N CYS A 289 -15.98 25.38 -39.68
CA CYS A 289 -17.22 24.69 -39.38
C CYS A 289 -18.00 24.35 -40.66
N PRO A 290 -18.34 23.08 -40.94
CA PRO A 290 -19.07 22.71 -42.15
C PRO A 290 -20.50 23.30 -42.17
N LYS A 291 -21.10 23.53 -41.00
CA LYS A 291 -22.48 24.03 -40.82
C LYS A 291 -22.62 25.54 -41.01
N CYS A 292 -21.77 26.34 -40.35
CA CYS A 292 -21.89 27.81 -40.36
C CYS A 292 -20.76 28.52 -41.12
N LYS A 293 -19.78 27.77 -41.63
CA LYS A 293 -18.59 28.28 -42.34
C LYS A 293 -17.69 29.20 -41.52
N ALA A 294 -17.92 29.33 -40.22
CA ALA A 294 -17.02 30.05 -39.32
C ALA A 294 -15.66 29.34 -39.22
N LYS A 295 -14.59 30.13 -39.28
CA LYS A 295 -13.22 29.64 -39.03
C LYS A 295 -13.05 29.40 -37.53
N LEU A 296 -12.51 28.26 -37.18
CA LEU A 296 -12.18 27.84 -35.82
C LEU A 296 -10.71 28.14 -35.56
N GLN A 297 -10.42 28.93 -34.54
CA GLN A 297 -9.04 29.33 -34.23
C GLN A 297 -8.60 28.83 -32.87
N LEU A 298 -9.46 28.96 -31.85
CA LEU A 298 -9.09 28.69 -30.47
C LEU A 298 -9.83 27.47 -29.91
N ILE A 299 -9.09 26.40 -29.62
CA ILE A 299 -9.64 25.24 -28.89
C ILE A 299 -10.06 25.66 -27.48
N GLY A 300 -11.18 25.13 -26.99
CA GLY A 300 -11.76 25.45 -25.69
C GLY A 300 -12.65 26.70 -25.68
N SER A 301 -12.59 27.56 -26.71
CA SER A 301 -13.48 28.73 -26.85
C SER A 301 -14.35 28.66 -28.11
N ASP A 302 -13.78 28.27 -29.25
CA ASP A 302 -14.53 28.12 -30.50
C ASP A 302 -15.03 26.68 -30.65
N TYR A 303 -14.16 25.71 -30.38
CA TYR A 303 -14.48 24.28 -30.52
C TYR A 303 -13.81 23.42 -29.45
N ARG A 304 -14.25 22.18 -29.34
CA ARG A 304 -13.53 21.11 -28.63
C ARG A 304 -13.39 19.86 -29.48
N ILE A 305 -12.34 19.11 -29.20
CA ILE A 305 -12.16 17.76 -29.71
C ILE A 305 -12.91 16.81 -28.78
N LEU A 306 -13.77 15.97 -29.33
CA LEU A 306 -14.52 14.96 -28.59
C LEU A 306 -13.77 13.62 -28.62
N PRO A 307 -14.13 12.67 -27.73
CA PRO A 307 -13.70 11.29 -27.87
C PRO A 307 -13.98 10.79 -29.30
N PRO A 308 -13.01 10.07 -29.89
CA PRO A 308 -13.10 9.64 -31.28
C PRO A 308 -14.19 8.60 -31.45
N ALA A 309 -14.91 8.67 -32.56
CA ALA A 309 -15.85 7.65 -32.97
C ALA A 309 -15.17 6.56 -33.81
N TYR A 310 -15.84 5.43 -33.95
CA TYR A 310 -15.39 4.28 -34.73
C TYR A 310 -16.35 4.06 -35.89
N LYS A 311 -15.83 4.22 -37.11
CA LYS A 311 -16.55 3.95 -38.34
C LYS A 311 -16.27 2.52 -38.80
N CYS A 312 -17.32 1.73 -38.96
CA CYS A 312 -17.18 0.38 -39.50
C CYS A 312 -17.03 0.43 -41.03
N MET A 313 -15.97 -0.17 -41.58
CA MET A 313 -15.81 -0.30 -43.04
C MET A 313 -16.63 -1.43 -43.65
N GLY A 314 -17.27 -2.28 -42.82
CA GLY A 314 -18.13 -3.38 -43.27
C GLY A 314 -19.57 -2.92 -43.54
N CYS A 315 -20.21 -2.29 -42.56
CA CYS A 315 -21.59 -1.81 -42.64
C CYS A 315 -21.73 -0.28 -42.73
N ASN A 316 -20.62 0.47 -42.69
CA ASN A 316 -20.57 1.92 -42.79
C ASN A 316 -21.27 2.70 -41.64
N THR A 317 -21.61 2.02 -40.54
CA THR A 317 -22.16 2.66 -39.32
C THR A 317 -21.07 3.34 -38.49
N LEU A 318 -21.47 4.36 -37.73
CA LEU A 318 -20.61 5.11 -36.83
C LEU A 318 -21.05 4.84 -35.38
N HIS A 319 -20.11 4.50 -34.51
CA HIS A 319 -20.36 4.25 -33.09
C HIS A 319 -19.41 5.08 -32.23
N SER A 320 -19.87 5.57 -31.08
CA SER A 320 -19.01 6.25 -30.11
C SER A 320 -17.98 5.29 -29.51
N GLU A 321 -18.42 4.05 -29.22
CA GLU A 321 -17.59 3.01 -28.63
C GLU A 321 -17.69 1.71 -29.45
N PRO A 322 -16.57 1.00 -29.62
CA PRO A 322 -16.58 -0.32 -30.23
C PRO A 322 -16.98 -1.37 -29.19
N LYS A 323 -17.51 -2.48 -29.66
CA LYS A 323 -17.72 -3.66 -28.82
C LYS A 323 -16.37 -4.29 -28.49
N LEU A 324 -16.10 -4.54 -27.20
CA LEU A 324 -14.87 -5.19 -26.76
C LEU A 324 -15.09 -6.69 -26.67
N LEU A 325 -14.24 -7.44 -27.38
CA LEU A 325 -14.25 -8.89 -27.40
C LEU A 325 -12.95 -9.41 -26.81
N ILE A 326 -13.03 -10.48 -26.05
CA ILE A 326 -11.90 -11.30 -25.65
C ILE A 326 -11.74 -12.43 -26.66
N LYS A 327 -10.50 -12.65 -27.11
CA LYS A 327 -10.12 -13.83 -27.88
C LYS A 327 -9.06 -14.61 -27.12
N CYS A 328 -9.36 -15.85 -26.77
CA CYS A 328 -8.37 -16.75 -26.20
C CYS A 328 -7.41 -17.23 -27.29
N ILE A 329 -6.11 -17.17 -27.02
CA ILE A 329 -5.09 -17.64 -27.97
C ILE A 329 -5.01 -19.17 -27.95
N ASP A 330 -5.24 -19.79 -26.79
CA ASP A 330 -5.03 -21.23 -26.62
C ASP A 330 -6.20 -22.07 -27.13
N CYS A 331 -7.45 -21.65 -26.87
CA CYS A 331 -8.64 -22.39 -27.29
C CYS A 331 -9.47 -21.70 -28.39
N THR A 332 -9.03 -20.52 -28.86
CA THR A 332 -9.67 -19.74 -29.94
C THR A 332 -11.10 -19.27 -29.68
N SER A 333 -11.63 -19.45 -28.47
CA SER A 333 -12.95 -18.93 -28.09
C SER A 333 -12.97 -17.40 -28.20
N THR A 334 -14.16 -16.87 -28.49
CA THR A 334 -14.42 -15.43 -28.51
C THR A 334 -15.65 -15.15 -27.67
N ALA A 335 -15.55 -14.17 -26.77
CA ALA A 335 -16.65 -13.69 -25.94
C ALA A 335 -16.59 -12.17 -25.81
N GLU A 336 -17.62 -11.57 -25.23
CA GLU A 336 -17.59 -10.16 -24.85
C GLU A 336 -16.71 -9.98 -23.63
N LEU A 337 -16.04 -8.83 -23.52
CA LEU A 337 -15.14 -8.56 -22.39
C LEU A 337 -15.88 -8.63 -21.04
N ASP A 338 -17.12 -8.13 -21.00
CA ASP A 338 -17.92 -8.07 -19.78
C ASP A 338 -18.40 -9.46 -19.30
N ASP A 339 -18.36 -10.47 -20.18
CA ASP A 339 -18.75 -11.84 -19.87
C ASP A 339 -17.59 -12.68 -19.32
N GLU A 340 -16.34 -12.22 -19.47
CA GLU A 340 -15.16 -13.00 -19.12
C GLU A 340 -14.74 -12.81 -17.65
N PRO A 341 -14.45 -13.90 -16.93
CA PRO A 341 -14.11 -13.81 -15.51
C PRO A 341 -12.75 -13.13 -15.29
N GLU A 342 -12.70 -12.33 -14.23
CA GLU A 342 -11.46 -11.78 -13.69
C GLU A 342 -11.02 -12.61 -12.47
N ILE A 343 -9.74 -12.97 -12.42
CA ILE A 343 -9.10 -13.48 -11.20
C ILE A 343 -8.31 -12.37 -10.53
N LEU A 344 -8.35 -12.37 -9.20
CA LEU A 344 -7.63 -11.42 -8.36
C LEU A 344 -6.29 -12.03 -7.95
N LEU A 345 -5.21 -11.29 -8.17
CA LEU A 345 -3.85 -11.74 -7.88
C LEU A 345 -3.36 -11.07 -6.58
N TYR A 346 -3.09 -11.90 -5.58
CA TYR A 346 -2.67 -11.45 -4.25
C TYR A 346 -1.20 -11.75 -3.98
N LYS A 347 -0.53 -10.79 -3.34
CA LYS A 347 0.77 -11.00 -2.68
C LYS A 347 0.52 -11.44 -1.24
N TYR A 348 1.33 -12.38 -0.77
CA TYR A 348 1.20 -12.97 0.56
C TYR A 348 2.42 -12.68 1.43
N THR A 349 2.17 -12.30 2.69
CA THR A 349 3.19 -12.06 3.72
C THR A 349 2.82 -12.77 5.01
N ALA A 350 3.81 -13.09 5.85
CA ALA A 350 3.52 -13.68 7.16
C ALA A 350 2.69 -12.72 8.03
N ASN A 351 1.64 -13.22 8.69
CA ASN A 351 0.80 -12.40 9.55
C ASN A 351 1.50 -12.09 10.89
N PRO A 352 1.68 -10.81 11.26
CA PRO A 352 2.20 -10.38 12.57
C PRO A 352 1.51 -10.98 13.78
N GLN A 353 0.23 -11.32 13.63
CA GLN A 353 -0.65 -11.81 14.69
C GLN A 353 -1.00 -13.29 14.50
N MET A 354 -0.20 -14.05 13.75
CA MET A 354 -0.47 -15.45 13.44
C MET A 354 -0.58 -16.33 14.70
N PRO A 355 -1.39 -17.42 14.65
CA PRO A 355 -1.47 -18.37 15.75
C PRO A 355 -0.11 -19.02 16.02
N THR A 356 0.38 -18.93 17.27
CA THR A 356 1.74 -19.34 17.62
C THR A 356 1.91 -20.82 17.95
N ARG A 357 0.83 -21.55 18.26
CA ARG A 357 0.89 -22.97 18.68
C ARG A 357 1.45 -23.91 17.62
N GLU A 358 1.07 -23.75 16.35
CA GLU A 358 1.54 -24.65 15.28
C GLU A 358 2.96 -24.31 14.79
N LEU A 359 3.44 -23.09 15.03
CA LEU A 359 4.82 -22.68 14.69
C LEU A 359 5.86 -23.47 15.48
N GLN A 360 5.54 -23.82 16.73
CA GLN A 360 6.40 -24.60 17.61
C GLN A 360 6.65 -26.02 17.09
N ARG A 361 5.73 -26.57 16.30
CA ARG A 361 5.90 -27.89 15.68
C ARG A 361 6.84 -27.84 14.48
N ILE A 362 6.86 -26.71 13.78
CA ILE A 362 7.65 -26.53 12.56
C ILE A 362 9.10 -26.20 12.90
N LYS A 363 9.34 -25.35 13.90
CA LYS A 363 10.68 -24.88 14.29
C LYS A 363 10.82 -24.92 15.82
N PRO A 364 11.91 -25.50 16.39
CA PRO A 364 12.07 -25.69 17.85
C PRO A 364 12.46 -24.38 18.56
N ILE A 365 11.68 -23.31 18.36
CA ILE A 365 11.91 -21.98 18.93
C ILE A 365 11.84 -22.00 20.45
N ASP A 366 11.10 -22.92 21.05
CA ASP A 366 11.02 -23.07 22.51
C ASP A 366 12.37 -23.45 23.13
N ASN A 367 13.16 -24.34 22.51
CA ASN A 367 14.47 -24.73 23.03
C ASN A 367 15.40 -23.52 23.10
N VAL A 368 15.40 -22.70 22.06
CA VAL A 368 16.20 -21.48 21.95
C VAL A 368 15.67 -20.41 22.94
N THR A 369 14.35 -20.26 23.04
CA THR A 369 13.72 -19.32 23.97
C THR A 369 14.04 -19.67 25.42
N GLN A 370 13.98 -20.94 25.80
CA GLN A 370 14.32 -21.40 27.14
C GLN A 370 15.80 -21.22 27.45
N TYR A 371 16.68 -21.47 26.49
CA TYR A 371 18.12 -21.20 26.63
C TYR A 371 18.39 -19.75 27.03
N PHE A 372 17.83 -18.78 26.30
CA PHE A 372 18.02 -17.36 26.61
C PHE A 372 17.32 -16.92 27.90
N LYS A 373 16.13 -17.46 28.22
CA LYS A 373 15.46 -17.19 29.51
C LYS A 373 16.29 -17.68 30.70
N ASN A 374 16.89 -18.87 30.59
CA ASN A 374 17.78 -19.42 31.63
C ASN A 374 19.05 -18.58 31.83
N LEU A 375 19.48 -17.85 30.79
CA LEU A 375 20.56 -16.87 30.87
C LEU A 375 20.12 -15.51 31.43
N GLY A 376 18.82 -15.32 31.70
CA GLY A 376 18.23 -14.12 32.30
C GLY A 376 17.70 -13.09 31.31
N TYR A 377 17.64 -13.40 30.01
CA TYR A 377 17.19 -12.44 28.99
C TYR A 377 15.65 -12.38 28.90
N THR A 378 15.13 -11.19 28.58
CA THR A 378 13.71 -11.00 28.25
C THR A 378 13.49 -11.12 26.75
N ILE A 379 12.50 -11.92 26.33
CA ILE A 379 12.35 -12.37 24.94
C ILE A 379 10.92 -12.21 24.46
N VAL A 380 10.76 -11.84 23.20
CA VAL A 380 9.52 -11.91 22.42
C VAL A 380 9.75 -12.90 21.26
N ALA A 381 8.88 -13.91 21.11
CA ALA A 381 9.01 -14.94 20.08
C ALA A 381 7.62 -15.45 19.62
N PRO A 382 7.35 -15.55 18.31
CA PRO A 382 8.08 -14.91 17.21
C PRO A 382 8.03 -13.37 17.33
N ALA A 383 8.91 -12.66 16.62
CA ALA A 383 8.97 -11.20 16.69
C ALA A 383 8.92 -10.54 15.31
N PHE A 384 8.01 -9.58 15.16
CA PHE A 384 7.93 -8.71 13.99
C PHE A 384 8.67 -7.41 14.27
N VAL A 385 9.61 -7.06 13.41
CA VAL A 385 10.44 -5.85 13.53
C VAL A 385 10.26 -5.01 12.28
N SER A 386 9.82 -3.77 12.47
CA SER A 386 9.70 -2.80 11.38
C SER A 386 11.09 -2.36 10.90
N GLY A 387 11.34 -2.54 9.61
CA GLY A 387 12.51 -2.01 8.92
C GLY A 387 12.41 -0.51 8.66
N LYS A 388 13.56 0.10 8.36
CA LYS A 388 13.70 1.49 7.92
C LYS A 388 12.95 1.73 6.60
N SER A 389 12.80 0.70 5.77
CA SER A 389 11.97 0.71 4.56
C SER A 389 10.46 0.74 4.82
N GLY A 390 10.00 0.54 6.06
CA GLY A 390 8.60 0.30 6.39
C GLY A 390 8.16 -1.17 6.25
N THR A 391 9.01 -2.04 5.69
CA THR A 391 8.75 -3.48 5.60
C THR A 391 8.76 -4.11 6.99
N GLN A 392 7.77 -4.95 7.31
CA GLN A 392 7.81 -5.76 8.53
C GLN A 392 8.58 -7.05 8.29
N HIS A 393 9.63 -7.27 9.08
CA HIS A 393 10.45 -8.48 9.02
C HIS A 393 10.09 -9.41 10.16
N LEU A 394 9.82 -10.67 9.83
CA LEU A 394 9.70 -11.75 10.81
C LEU A 394 11.08 -12.27 11.19
N PHE A 395 11.35 -12.22 12.50
CA PHE A 395 12.47 -12.86 13.17
C PHE A 395 11.97 -13.95 14.11
N ASP A 396 12.79 -14.98 14.31
CA ASP A 396 12.46 -16.07 15.22
C ASP A 396 12.25 -15.61 16.66
N MET A 397 13.05 -14.65 17.10
CA MET A 397 12.84 -13.96 18.36
C MET A 397 13.58 -12.63 18.43
N LEU A 398 13.07 -11.76 19.31
CA LEU A 398 13.69 -10.50 19.68
C LEU A 398 13.98 -10.53 21.17
N ILE A 399 15.23 -10.29 21.52
CA ILE A 399 15.68 -10.10 22.90
C ILE A 399 15.61 -8.62 23.22
N LEU A 400 14.89 -8.27 24.29
CA LEU A 400 14.81 -6.91 24.80
C LEU A 400 16.11 -6.61 25.56
N GLY A 401 17.01 -5.88 24.92
CA GLY A 401 18.37 -5.62 25.41
C GLY A 401 19.49 -6.27 24.59
N ARG A 402 20.71 -5.84 24.91
CA ARG A 402 21.91 -6.17 24.13
C ARG A 402 22.50 -7.48 24.62
N VAL A 403 22.69 -8.43 23.70
CA VAL A 403 23.37 -9.68 24.02
C VAL A 403 24.87 -9.49 23.83
N GLY A 404 25.62 -9.66 24.93
CA GLY A 404 27.08 -9.68 24.88
C GLY A 404 27.60 -10.83 24.02
N TRP A 405 28.80 -10.67 23.46
CA TRP A 405 29.46 -11.73 22.69
C TRP A 405 30.92 -11.80 23.13
N ILE A 406 31.31 -12.90 23.78
CA ILE A 406 32.67 -13.04 24.31
C ILE A 406 33.61 -13.36 23.15
N GLU A 407 34.42 -12.40 22.74
CA GLU A 407 35.52 -12.65 21.82
C GLU A 407 36.71 -13.25 22.55
N THR A 408 37.18 -14.41 22.07
CA THR A 408 38.48 -14.95 22.44
C THR A 408 39.54 -14.02 21.87
N GLN A 409 40.21 -13.25 22.74
CA GLN A 409 41.21 -12.26 22.37
C GLN A 409 42.26 -12.82 21.41
N GLN A 410 42.33 -12.24 20.21
CA GLN A 410 43.54 -11.92 19.43
C GLN A 410 43.07 -11.48 18.04
N HIS A 411 42.60 -10.23 17.96
CA HIS A 411 42.78 -9.33 16.83
C HIS A 411 42.10 -8.02 17.23
N GLU A 412 42.89 -7.09 17.73
CA GLU A 412 42.56 -5.67 17.64
C GLU A 412 42.41 -5.34 16.15
N VAL A 413 41.19 -5.35 15.66
CA VAL A 413 40.83 -4.64 14.43
C VAL A 413 39.53 -3.92 14.73
N ASN A 414 39.62 -2.60 14.65
CA ASN A 414 38.52 -1.65 14.66
C ASN A 414 37.31 -2.17 13.87
N SER A 415 36.37 -2.79 14.58
CA SER A 415 35.03 -3.10 14.10
C SER A 415 34.12 -3.30 15.31
N ALA A 416 34.19 -2.36 16.27
CA ALA A 416 32.97 -2.04 16.99
C ALA A 416 31.96 -1.73 15.89
N SER A 417 30.95 -2.59 15.74
CA SER A 417 29.81 -2.31 14.90
C SER A 417 29.26 -0.96 15.35
N GLN A 418 29.63 0.10 14.63
CA GLN A 418 29.02 1.42 14.69
C GLN A 418 27.61 1.33 14.08
N ARG A 419 26.82 0.35 14.52
CA ARG A 419 25.39 0.35 14.32
C ARG A 419 24.81 1.08 15.52
N SER A 420 24.04 2.12 15.23
CA SER A 420 23.23 2.86 16.18
C SER A 420 22.10 1.97 16.73
N SER A 421 22.38 0.74 17.18
CA SER A 421 21.31 -0.20 17.51
C SER A 421 20.49 0.33 18.67
N ASN A 422 19.17 0.12 18.58
CA ASN A 422 18.19 0.49 19.59
C ASN A 422 18.34 -0.26 20.94
N GLY A 423 19.45 -0.98 21.11
CA GLY A 423 19.76 -1.77 22.29
C GLY A 423 19.17 -3.18 22.27
N ASN A 424 18.29 -3.55 21.33
CA ASN A 424 17.73 -4.90 21.24
C ASN A 424 18.59 -5.83 20.37
N THR A 425 18.37 -7.15 20.50
CA THR A 425 19.05 -8.17 19.69
C THR A 425 18.04 -9.08 19.01
N ALA A 426 18.00 -9.08 17.68
CA ALA A 426 17.24 -10.04 16.89
C ALA A 426 18.02 -11.35 16.76
N VAL A 427 17.31 -12.47 16.81
CA VAL A 427 17.91 -13.80 16.67
C VAL A 427 17.19 -14.54 15.56
N GLU A 428 17.95 -15.16 14.66
CA GLU A 428 17.43 -16.10 13.67
C GLU A 428 18.11 -17.46 13.83
N VAL A 429 17.35 -18.52 13.58
CA VAL A 429 17.77 -19.91 13.60
C VAL A 429 17.54 -20.48 12.20
N LEU A 430 18.60 -20.81 11.49
CA LEU A 430 18.53 -21.49 10.20
C LEU A 430 18.71 -22.99 10.42
N ILE A 431 17.72 -23.76 10.01
CA ILE A 431 17.75 -25.23 10.05
C ILE A 431 17.59 -25.73 8.61
N SER A 432 18.53 -26.57 8.17
CA SER A 432 18.52 -27.18 6.84
C SER A 432 18.99 -28.62 6.93
N GLY A 433 18.59 -29.46 5.96
CA GLY A 433 19.11 -30.82 5.83
C GLY A 433 20.56 -30.89 5.30
N LYS A 434 21.12 -29.75 4.87
CA LYS A 434 22.48 -29.61 4.32
C LYS A 434 23.14 -28.35 4.87
N ALA A 435 24.46 -28.24 4.68
CA ALA A 435 25.19 -27.02 5.06
C ALA A 435 24.60 -25.77 4.39
N ILE A 436 24.38 -24.73 5.19
CA ILE A 436 23.72 -23.49 4.79
C ILE A 436 24.63 -22.70 3.85
N ASN A 437 24.10 -22.33 2.69
CA ASN A 437 24.88 -21.67 1.63
C ASN A 437 24.88 -20.14 1.77
N VAL A 438 25.67 -19.46 0.93
CA VAL A 438 25.82 -18.00 0.97
C VAL A 438 24.50 -17.27 0.67
N GLY A 439 23.66 -17.84 -0.20
CA GLY A 439 22.38 -17.24 -0.57
C GLY A 439 21.43 -17.12 0.61
N GLU A 440 21.34 -18.16 1.43
CA GLU A 440 20.53 -18.17 2.66
C GLU A 440 21.02 -17.12 3.67
N VAL A 441 22.33 -17.02 3.88
CA VAL A 441 22.92 -16.01 4.79
C VAL A 441 22.72 -14.59 4.26
N THR A 442 22.90 -14.38 2.95
CA THR A 442 22.70 -13.07 2.31
C THR A 442 21.25 -12.60 2.45
N ARG A 443 20.26 -13.50 2.34
CA ARG A 443 18.85 -13.17 2.53
C ARG A 443 18.55 -12.67 3.94
N ILE A 444 19.12 -13.34 4.94
CA ILE A 444 19.03 -12.91 6.33
C ILE A 444 19.76 -11.58 6.55
N TYR A 445 20.93 -11.40 5.96
CA TYR A 445 21.65 -10.12 5.99
C TYR A 445 20.80 -8.97 5.41
N GLY A 446 20.05 -9.22 4.34
CA GLY A 446 19.09 -8.26 3.78
C GLY A 446 18.07 -7.79 4.81
N LYS A 447 17.41 -8.72 5.52
CA LYS A 447 16.48 -8.38 6.63
C LYS A 447 17.17 -7.53 7.71
N ILE A 448 18.37 -7.93 8.13
CA ILE A 448 19.13 -7.28 9.20
C ILE A 448 19.56 -5.86 8.80
N SER A 449 19.96 -5.68 7.54
CA SER A 449 20.43 -4.38 7.05
C SER A 449 19.32 -3.31 7.05
N ASP A 450 18.06 -3.75 6.99
CA ASP A 450 16.90 -2.86 7.03
C ASP A 450 16.48 -2.48 8.46
N ILE A 451 16.93 -3.18 9.50
CA ILE A 451 16.56 -2.90 10.90
C ILE A 451 17.73 -2.31 11.71
N ASP A 452 17.41 -1.62 12.81
CA ASP A 452 18.41 -1.00 13.70
C ASP A 452 18.57 -1.79 15.00
N THR A 453 19.00 -3.04 14.89
CA THR A 453 19.03 -4.01 15.99
C THR A 453 20.29 -4.88 15.86
N ASP A 454 20.89 -5.27 16.99
CA ASP A 454 21.99 -6.25 16.98
C ASP A 454 21.43 -7.60 16.50
N PHE A 455 22.29 -8.48 15.97
CA PHE A 455 21.83 -9.73 15.39
C PHE A 455 22.71 -10.92 15.76
N ILE A 456 22.08 -12.07 16.04
CA ILE A 456 22.72 -13.37 16.25
C ILE A 456 22.08 -14.42 15.33
N LEU A 457 22.91 -15.17 14.63
CA LEU A 457 22.51 -16.29 13.79
C LEU A 457 22.88 -17.61 14.44
N PHE A 458 21.92 -18.52 14.56
CA PHE A 458 22.18 -19.94 14.81
C PHE A 458 22.03 -20.71 13.50
N ALA A 459 23.01 -21.54 13.16
CA ALA A 459 23.05 -22.28 11.91
C ALA A 459 23.20 -23.78 12.16
N VAL A 460 22.22 -24.56 11.66
CA VAL A 460 22.14 -26.02 11.80
C VAL A 460 21.99 -26.67 10.41
N PRO A 461 22.88 -27.61 10.01
CA PRO A 461 24.00 -28.17 10.77
C PRO A 461 25.26 -27.27 10.82
N GLY A 462 25.25 -26.15 10.10
CA GLY A 462 26.37 -25.22 10.01
C GLY A 462 26.42 -24.51 8.65
N LEU A 463 27.37 -23.59 8.50
CA LEU A 463 27.59 -22.82 7.28
C LEU A 463 28.58 -23.53 6.35
N THR A 464 28.38 -23.38 5.04
CA THR A 464 29.44 -23.66 4.05
C THR A 464 30.65 -22.73 4.25
N ALA A 465 31.83 -23.12 3.80
CA ALA A 465 33.05 -22.29 3.94
C ALA A 465 32.87 -20.88 3.35
N ASN A 466 32.22 -20.78 2.19
CA ASN A 466 31.91 -19.49 1.56
C ASN A 466 30.94 -18.66 2.40
N ALA A 467 29.89 -19.29 2.95
CA ALA A 467 28.92 -18.62 3.81
C ALA A 467 29.54 -18.13 5.13
N ARG A 468 30.46 -18.92 5.72
CA ARG A 468 31.22 -18.53 6.92
C ARG A 468 32.14 -17.34 6.64
N ASN A 469 32.83 -17.33 5.50
CA ASN A 469 33.65 -16.21 5.08
C ASN A 469 32.81 -14.94 4.86
N TYR A 470 31.65 -15.07 4.22
CA TYR A 470 30.69 -13.98 4.07
C TYR A 470 30.24 -13.46 5.44
N ALA A 471 29.78 -14.33 6.34
CA ALA A 471 29.34 -13.94 7.67
C ALA A 471 30.42 -13.18 8.45
N LYS A 472 31.67 -13.66 8.41
CA LYS A 472 32.81 -12.99 9.04
C LYS A 472 33.09 -11.61 8.43
N ALA A 473 33.07 -11.49 7.11
CA ALA A 473 33.34 -10.22 6.41
C ALA A 473 32.31 -9.13 6.75
N TYR A 474 31.06 -9.52 6.99
CA TYR A 474 29.98 -8.62 7.38
C TYR A 474 29.76 -8.51 8.90
N GLY A 475 30.66 -9.07 9.71
CA GLY A 475 30.62 -8.99 11.17
C GLY A 475 29.39 -9.66 11.80
N LEU A 476 28.86 -10.70 11.16
CA LEU A 476 27.73 -11.47 11.70
C LEU A 476 28.17 -12.33 12.88
N LYS A 477 27.46 -12.23 14.01
CA LYS A 477 27.60 -13.13 15.14
C LYS A 477 26.90 -14.44 14.81
N VAL A 478 27.66 -15.48 14.49
CA VAL A 478 27.13 -16.79 14.11
C VAL A 478 27.57 -17.86 15.11
N SER A 479 26.64 -18.72 15.50
CA SER A 479 26.89 -19.97 16.21
C SER A 479 26.45 -21.16 15.37
N GLU A 480 27.33 -22.15 15.19
CA GLU A 480 27.09 -23.32 14.33
C GLU A 480 27.05 -24.60 15.18
N GLY A 481 26.23 -25.58 14.79
CA GLY A 481 26.18 -26.90 15.44
C GLY A 481 25.34 -27.89 14.63
N ARG A 482 25.58 -29.19 14.78
CA ARG A 482 24.88 -30.24 14.01
C ARG A 482 23.39 -30.33 14.35
N ASN A 483 23.02 -29.87 15.55
CA ASN A 483 21.66 -29.67 16.00
C ASN A 483 21.56 -28.34 16.76
N ILE A 484 20.35 -27.95 17.15
CA ILE A 484 20.12 -26.67 17.81
C ILE A 484 20.78 -26.62 19.19
N GLU A 485 20.82 -27.73 19.92
CA GLU A 485 21.43 -27.82 21.24
C GLU A 485 22.95 -27.57 21.18
N GLU A 486 23.65 -28.18 20.21
CA GLU A 486 25.07 -27.98 19.96
C GLU A 486 25.35 -26.54 19.51
N ALA A 487 24.50 -25.97 18.65
CA ALA A 487 24.64 -24.58 18.21
C ALA A 487 24.44 -23.58 19.37
N LEU A 488 23.52 -23.85 20.30
CA LEU A 488 23.34 -23.04 21.51
C LEU A 488 24.51 -23.18 22.48
N ALA A 489 25.00 -24.41 22.70
CA ALA A 489 26.15 -24.69 23.56
C ALA A 489 27.45 -24.05 23.05
N ASN A 490 27.65 -24.02 21.73
CA ASN A 490 28.81 -23.39 21.08
C ASN A 490 28.74 -21.85 21.08
N SER A 491 27.60 -21.28 21.47
CA SER A 491 27.42 -19.83 21.42
C SER A 491 28.22 -19.14 22.53
N LYS A 492 28.78 -17.96 22.20
CA LYS A 492 29.67 -17.20 23.11
C LYS A 492 28.88 -16.20 23.95
N ILE A 493 27.68 -16.58 24.37
CA ILE A 493 26.69 -15.70 24.98
C ILE A 493 26.84 -15.75 26.51
N PRO A 494 27.10 -14.61 27.19
CA PRO A 494 27.22 -14.58 28.63
C PRO A 494 25.86 -14.66 29.32
N LYS A 495 25.85 -15.19 30.55
CA LYS A 495 24.72 -15.07 31.47
C LYS A 495 24.62 -13.64 31.99
N ILE A 496 23.40 -13.12 32.14
CA ILE A 496 23.17 -11.82 32.77
C ILE A 496 23.63 -11.92 34.24
N GLY A 497 24.67 -11.16 34.57
CA GLY A 497 25.32 -11.14 35.90
C GLY A 497 26.81 -11.42 35.88
N ASP A 498 27.33 -12.16 34.89
CA ASP A 498 28.73 -12.63 34.90
C ASP A 498 29.74 -11.65 34.28
N GLY A 499 29.28 -10.48 33.80
CA GLY A 499 30.16 -9.49 33.15
C GLY A 499 29.59 -8.10 32.92
N ALA A 500 28.45 -7.74 33.52
CA ALA A 500 27.88 -6.40 33.38
C ALA A 500 28.26 -5.54 34.60
N LYS A 501 29.18 -4.58 34.41
CA LYS A 501 29.06 -3.32 35.16
C LYS A 501 27.67 -2.79 34.84
N SER A 502 26.83 -2.71 35.86
CA SER A 502 25.50 -2.13 35.79
C SER A 502 25.57 -0.75 35.12
N VAL A 503 25.10 -0.65 33.87
CA VAL A 503 24.68 0.64 33.34
C VAL A 503 23.32 0.91 33.97
N GLY A 504 23.34 1.73 35.02
CA GLY A 504 22.23 2.50 35.56
C GLY A 504 20.88 1.83 35.60
N VAL A 505 20.56 1.24 36.75
CA VAL A 505 19.19 1.27 37.28
C VAL A 505 18.71 2.71 37.21
N LEU A 506 17.62 2.98 36.48
CA LEU A 506 16.88 4.24 36.60
C LEU A 506 16.52 4.43 38.09
N PRO A 507 16.98 5.49 38.77
CA PRO A 507 16.56 5.71 40.14
C PRO A 507 15.07 6.05 40.15
N GLN A 508 14.31 5.25 40.91
CA GLN A 508 12.98 5.65 41.34
C GLN A 508 13.11 6.88 42.25
N SER A 509 12.13 7.79 42.11
CA SER A 509 11.87 9.00 42.90
C SER A 509 12.56 10.31 42.43
N ALA A 510 11.82 11.10 41.65
CA ALA A 510 11.39 12.45 42.01
C ALA A 510 10.50 13.04 40.91
N ASN A 511 9.32 13.50 41.30
CA ASN A 511 8.41 14.38 40.55
C ASN A 511 8.09 15.55 41.50
N PRO A 512 7.68 16.78 41.10
CA PRO A 512 7.67 17.45 39.79
C PRO A 512 8.30 18.89 39.83
N LEU A 513 8.36 19.56 38.68
CA LEU A 513 8.41 21.04 38.48
C LEU A 513 9.57 21.85 39.12
N SER A 514 10.49 22.33 38.27
CA SER A 514 11.10 23.67 38.40
C SER A 514 11.77 24.08 37.08
N ILE A 515 11.21 25.10 36.43
CA ILE A 515 11.78 25.80 35.27
C ILE A 515 12.91 26.72 35.77
N PRO A 516 14.13 26.69 35.22
CA PRO A 516 15.11 27.75 35.48
C PRO A 516 14.78 29.00 34.64
N PRO A 517 15.01 30.21 35.16
CA PRO A 517 14.67 31.44 34.45
C PRO A 517 15.63 31.66 33.26
N ASP A 518 15.09 32.16 32.15
CA ASP A 518 15.88 32.72 31.04
C ASP A 518 16.72 33.90 31.54
N PRO A 519 18.01 33.99 31.17
CA PRO A 519 18.76 35.23 31.32
C PRO A 519 18.44 36.16 30.14
N GLU A 520 17.94 37.35 30.48
CA GLU A 520 17.97 38.52 29.62
C GLU A 520 19.42 38.81 29.16
N ASP A 521 19.63 38.86 27.84
CA ASP A 521 20.30 39.95 27.09
C ASP A 521 20.29 39.69 25.57
#